data_AF-A0A5M5C0A2-F1
#
_entry.id   AF-A0A5M5C0A2-F1
#
_cell.length_a   1.000
_cell.length_b   1.000
_cell.length_c   1.000
_cell.angle_alpha   90.00
_cell.angle_beta   90.00
_cell.angle_gamma   90.00
#
_symmetry.space_group_name_H-M   'P 1'
#
loop_
_entity.id
_entity.type
_entity.pdbx_description
1 polymer ?
#
loop_
_entity_poly.entity_id
_entity_poly.type
_entity_poly.pdbx_seq_one_letter_code
_entity_poly.pdbx_strand_id
1 'polypeptide(L)'
;GMDIDQSSLSNRITGSVIKHIDQLIYRYLTEWVVTGDMPENQLYGLESGYADWLVAPRYVNDFSSLVNGMRPQAMIFEKEYYETSGY
;
A
#
# COMPACT_ATOMS: atom_id res chain seq x y z
N GLY A 1 3.39 -2.49 -11.79
CA GLY A 1 1.93 -2.39 -11.80
C GLY A 1 1.46 -1.40 -10.76
N MET A 2 0.17 -1.10 -10.74
CA MET A 2 -0.46 -0.22 -9.75
C MET A 2 -1.80 -0.81 -9.30
N ASP A 3 -2.17 -0.51 -8.06
CA ASP A 3 -3.37 -0.89 -7.32
C ASP A 3 -3.47 -2.38 -6.96
N ILE A 4 -3.17 -3.30 -7.88
CA ILE A 4 -3.16 -4.76 -7.62
C ILE A 4 -1.89 -5.43 -8.16
N ASP A 5 -1.68 -6.71 -7.82
CA ASP A 5 -0.65 -7.49 -8.49
C ASP A 5 -0.97 -7.69 -9.97
N GLN A 6 -0.16 -7.05 -10.82
CA GLN A 6 -0.25 -7.15 -12.28
C GLN A 6 0.80 -8.08 -12.89
N SER A 7 1.55 -8.84 -12.07
CA SER A 7 2.62 -9.73 -12.54
C SER A 7 2.15 -10.77 -13.58
N SER A 8 0.87 -11.15 -13.56
CA SER A 8 0.25 -12.07 -14.52
C SER A 8 0.06 -11.46 -15.92
N LEU A 9 -0.01 -10.14 -16.04
CA LEU A 9 -0.27 -9.45 -17.31
C LEU A 9 0.99 -9.35 -18.18
N SER A 10 2.17 -9.36 -17.56
CA SER A 10 3.44 -9.26 -18.29
C SER A 10 4.63 -9.69 -17.44
N ASN A 11 5.50 -10.50 -18.03
CA ASN A 11 6.80 -10.86 -17.46
C ASN A 11 7.78 -9.68 -17.32
N ARG A 12 7.43 -8.48 -17.82
CA ARG A 12 8.24 -7.26 -17.69
C ARG A 12 7.85 -6.41 -16.48
N ILE A 13 6.79 -6.77 -15.75
CA ILE A 13 6.40 -6.09 -14.53
C ILE A 13 7.25 -6.64 -13.39
N THR A 14 8.16 -5.82 -12.86
CA THR A 14 9.09 -6.19 -11.78
C THR A 14 8.44 -6.21 -10.40
N GLY A 15 7.39 -5.43 -10.24
CA GLY A 15 6.58 -5.35 -9.03
C GLY A 15 5.41 -4.40 -9.24
N SER A 16 4.52 -4.33 -8.25
CA SER A 16 3.35 -3.47 -8.28
C SER A 16 3.20 -2.75 -6.95
N VAL A 17 2.82 -1.46 -7.02
CA VAL A 17 2.27 -0.78 -5.85
C VAL A 17 0.86 -1.33 -5.64
N ILE A 18 0.65 -2.12 -4.60
CA ILE A 18 -0.66 -2.67 -4.23
C ILE A 18 -1.38 -1.72 -3.28
N LYS A 19 -2.70 -1.61 -3.42
CA LYS A 19 -3.56 -0.83 -2.52
C LYS A 19 -4.75 -1.66 -2.10
N HIS A 20 -4.89 -1.89 -0.81
CA HIS A 20 -5.98 -2.68 -0.21
C HIS A 20 -7.23 -1.84 0.04
N ILE A 21 -7.70 -1.16 -1.01
CA ILE A 21 -8.90 -0.30 -0.96
C ILE A 21 -10.14 -1.13 -0.63
N ASP A 22 -10.20 -2.36 -1.12
CA ASP A 22 -11.24 -3.35 -0.80
C ASP A 22 -11.36 -3.58 0.72
N GLN A 23 -10.23 -3.82 1.38
CA GLN A 23 -10.18 -4.00 2.84
C GLN A 23 -10.52 -2.72 3.58
N LEU A 24 -10.11 -1.56 3.04
CA LEU A 24 -10.40 -0.27 3.65
C LEU A 24 -11.91 0.04 3.61
N ILE A 25 -12.55 -0.16 2.45
CA ILE A 25 -14.00 -0.01 2.30
C ILE A 25 -14.74 -0.96 3.25
N TYR A 26 -14.32 -2.22 3.30
CA TYR A 26 -14.93 -3.19 4.21
C TYR A 26 -14.85 -2.74 5.67
N ARG A 27 -13.69 -2.22 6.10
CA ARG A 27 -13.51 -1.66 7.45
C ARG A 27 -14.45 -0.48 7.69
N TYR A 28 -14.50 0.49 6.78
CA TYR A 28 -15.35 1.67 6.92
C TYR A 28 -16.83 1.31 7.05
N LEU A 29 -17.31 0.40 6.19
CA LEU A 29 -18.69 -0.07 6.24
C LEU A 29 -18.99 -0.85 7.52
N THR A 30 -18.05 -1.67 7.99
CA THR A 30 -18.21 -2.44 9.23
C THR A 30 -18.28 -1.51 10.43
N GLU A 31 -17.38 -0.54 10.51
CA GLU A 31 -17.35 0.44 11.60
C GLU A 31 -18.65 1.25 11.64
N TRP A 32 -19.09 1.74 10.47
CA TRP A 32 -20.33 2.50 10.36
C TRP A 32 -21.57 1.71 10.77
N VAL A 33 -21.67 0.44 10.38
CA VAL A 33 -22.79 -0.42 10.78
C VAL A 33 -22.82 -0.64 12.29
N VAL A 34 -21.66 -0.68 12.95
CA VAL A 34 -21.56 -0.96 14.39
C VAL A 34 -21.76 0.31 15.22
N THR A 35 -21.15 1.43 14.84
CA THR A 35 -21.15 2.68 15.62
C THR A 35 -22.31 3.60 15.24
N GLY A 36 -22.81 3.52 14.00
CA GLY A 36 -23.71 4.50 13.41
C GLY A 36 -23.01 5.71 12.78
N ASP A 37 -21.69 5.82 12.95
CA ASP A 37 -20.88 6.96 12.51
C ASP A 37 -19.87 6.53 11.42
N MET A 38 -19.74 7.35 10.37
CA MET A 38 -18.71 7.12 9.36
C MET A 38 -17.33 7.52 9.93
N PRO A 39 -16.28 6.69 9.77
CA PRO A 39 -14.94 7.06 10.20
C PRO A 39 -14.46 8.34 9.51
N GLU A 40 -13.68 9.14 10.23
CA GLU A 40 -13.10 10.38 9.71
C GLU A 40 -12.14 10.12 8.53
N ASN A 41 -11.83 11.18 7.79
CA ASN A 41 -10.78 11.12 6.78
C ASN A 41 -9.44 10.82 7.47
N GLN A 42 -8.73 9.82 6.94
CA GLN A 42 -7.43 9.41 7.44
C GLN A 42 -6.51 9.05 6.27
N LEU A 43 -5.23 9.32 6.43
CA LEU A 43 -4.18 8.88 5.51
C LEU A 43 -3.85 7.40 5.74
N TYR A 44 -3.92 6.62 4.65
CA TYR A 44 -3.57 5.20 4.64
C TYR A 44 -2.46 4.95 3.63
N GLY A 45 -1.28 4.57 4.13
CA GLY A 45 -0.08 4.31 3.34
C GLY A 45 0.66 3.05 3.78
N LEU A 46 1.97 3.04 3.57
CA LEU A 46 2.88 1.94 3.89
C LEU A 46 2.81 1.52 5.37
N GLU A 47 2.76 2.49 6.28
CA GLU A 47 2.70 2.23 7.73
C GLU A 47 1.42 1.52 8.14
N SER A 48 0.30 1.92 7.55
CA SER A 48 -1.02 1.35 7.83
C SER A 48 -1.24 -0.02 7.18
N GLY A 49 -0.35 -0.42 6.26
CA GLY A 49 -0.46 -1.67 5.50
C GLY A 49 -1.50 -1.66 4.38
N TYR A 50 -2.20 -0.54 4.13
CA TYR A 50 -3.17 -0.43 3.04
C TYR A 50 -2.53 -0.09 1.68
N ALA A 51 -1.25 0.30 1.67
CA ALA A 51 -0.45 0.41 0.47
C ALA A 51 0.87 -0.36 0.67
N ASP A 52 1.38 -0.99 -0.38
CA ASP A 52 2.69 -1.65 -0.33
C ASP A 52 3.32 -1.77 -1.72
N TRP A 53 4.64 -1.99 -1.78
CA TRP A 53 5.34 -2.49 -2.96
C TRP A 53 5.46 -4.01 -2.92
N LEU A 54 4.75 -4.68 -3.82
CA LEU A 54 4.84 -6.12 -4.04
C LEU A 54 5.82 -6.43 -5.16
N VAL A 55 6.88 -7.18 -4.86
CA VAL A 55 7.80 -7.71 -5.89
C VAL A 55 7.09 -8.82 -6.66
N ALA A 56 7.14 -8.77 -7.99
CA ALA A 56 6.53 -9.81 -8.81
C ALA A 56 7.24 -11.16 -8.59
N PRO A 57 6.53 -12.30 -8.59
CA PRO A 57 7.08 -13.61 -8.19
C PRO A 57 8.39 -13.99 -8.88
N ARG A 58 8.53 -13.63 -10.16
CA ARG A 58 9.73 -13.88 -10.97
C ARG A 58 11.00 -13.24 -10.42
N TYR A 59 10.86 -12.13 -9.70
CA TYR A 59 11.98 -11.30 -9.24
C TYR A 59 12.16 -11.31 -7.71
N VAL A 60 11.38 -12.11 -6.98
CA VAL A 60 11.43 -12.20 -5.50
C VAL A 60 12.86 -12.50 -5.03
N ASN A 61 13.52 -13.47 -5.65
CA ASN A 61 14.88 -13.85 -5.28
C ASN A 61 15.89 -12.72 -5.48
N ASP A 62 15.66 -11.84 -6.47
CA ASP A 62 16.60 -10.79 -6.84
C ASP A 62 16.36 -9.50 -6.02
N PHE A 63 15.09 -9.18 -5.73
CA PHE A 63 14.73 -7.86 -5.20
C PHE A 63 14.11 -7.86 -3.81
N SER A 64 13.65 -8.99 -3.25
CA SER A 64 12.98 -8.97 -1.94
C SER A 64 13.86 -8.43 -0.82
N SER A 65 15.16 -8.78 -0.80
CA SER A 65 16.08 -8.24 0.22
C SER A 65 16.24 -6.73 0.12
N LEU A 66 16.34 -6.19 -1.12
CA LEU A 66 16.48 -4.76 -1.36
C LEU A 66 15.21 -4.01 -0.93
N VAL A 67 14.04 -4.49 -1.38
CA VAL A 67 12.75 -3.89 -1.06
C VAL A 67 12.51 -3.88 0.44
N ASN A 68 12.76 -5.00 1.12
CA ASN A 68 12.58 -5.10 2.57
C ASN A 68 13.57 -4.20 3.33
N GLY A 69 14.80 -4.07 2.84
CA GLY A 69 15.79 -3.15 3.41
C GLY A 69 15.42 -1.67 3.24
N MET A 70 14.77 -1.31 2.14
CA MET A 70 14.36 0.07 1.84
C MET A 70 13.01 0.46 2.47
N ARG A 71 12.20 -0.51 2.90
CA ARG A 71 10.85 -0.29 3.44
C ARG A 71 10.80 0.74 4.58
N PRO A 72 11.68 0.71 5.60
CA PRO A 72 11.66 1.73 6.66
C PRO A 72 11.92 3.14 6.13
N GLN A 73 12.85 3.28 5.17
CA GLN A 73 13.16 4.57 4.56
C GLN A 73 11.98 5.08 3.70
N ALA A 74 11.31 4.18 2.99
CA ALA A 74 10.14 4.52 2.19
C ALA A 74 8.98 5.04 3.05
N MET A 75 8.77 4.47 4.24
CA MET A 75 7.78 4.98 5.20
C MET A 75 8.09 6.40 5.68
N ILE A 76 9.37 6.69 5.93
CA ILE A 76 9.81 8.05 6.31
C ILE A 76 9.54 9.03 5.17
N PHE A 77 9.93 8.69 3.94
CA PHE A 77 9.71 9.55 2.79
C PHE A 77 8.23 9.76 2.46
N GLU A 78 7.39 8.74 2.61
CA GLU A 78 5.95 8.86 2.45
C GLU A 78 5.38 9.87 3.45
N LYS A 79 5.76 9.73 4.73
CA LYS A 79 5.32 10.64 5.79
C LYS A 79 5.77 12.08 5.54
N GLU A 80 7.05 12.30 5.23
CA GLU A 80 7.59 13.62 4.92
C GLU A 80 6.88 14.26 3.71
N TYR A 81 6.53 13.45 2.69
CA TYR A 81 5.81 13.93 1.52
C TYR A 81 4.42 14.48 1.88
N TYR A 82 3.65 13.76 2.70
CA TYR A 82 2.31 14.21 3.08
C TYR A 82 2.36 15.39 4.06
N GLU A 83 3.28 15.39 5.02
CA GLU A 83 3.48 16.51 5.95
C GLU A 83 3.88 17.81 5.24
N THR A 84 4.73 17.73 4.21
CA THR A 84 5.17 18.90 3.44
C THR A 84 4.17 19.36 2.38
N SER A 85 3.32 18.45 1.88
CA SER A 85 2.32 18.75 0.86
C SER A 85 1.01 19.33 1.43
N GLY A 86 0.88 19.42 2.75
CA GLY A 86 -0.28 20.04 3.42
C GLY A 86 -1.57 19.22 3.32
N TYR A 87 -1.44 17.89 3.22
CA TYR A 87 -2.55 16.93 3.29
C TYR A 87 -2.73 16.39 4.71
#